data_AF-A0A6G3PNH0-F1
#
_entry.id   AF-A0A6G3PNH0-F1
#
_cell.length_a   1.000
_cell.length_b   1.000
_cell.length_c   1.000
_cell.angle_alpha   90.00
_cell.angle_beta   90.00
_cell.angle_gamma   90.00
#
_symmetry.space_group_name_H-M   'P 1'
#
loop_
_entity.id
_entity.type
_entity.pdbx_description
1 polymer ?
#
loop_
_entity_poly.entity_id
_entity_poly.type
_entity_poly.pdbx_seq_one_letter_code
_entity_poly.pdbx_strand_id
1 'polypeptide(L)'
;MSGAAVSAAREDFAHRIGGQVRSMSKGGRMSTYAWQAIADEFLDYLGALSVETPDLDTAEARAVLKDASEAAAGAVAYAAYHPHCGFQVFLDYVNFGMSYDRGEDAPEESVTAGEWTDALCLAVLRDRASWHGEAFRFARDKFVEQTRGTPVGELATGLMAVVLDDTGDEKDYPPSAAAKLAAVDAALDRVRARAEQTGE
;
A
#
# COMPACT_ATOMS: atom_id res chain seq x y z
N MET A 1 20.83 7.82 -0.68
CA MET A 1 20.68 8.51 -1.98
C MET A 1 21.91 9.35 -2.28
N SER A 2 22.28 9.50 -3.55
CA SER A 2 23.32 10.46 -3.95
C SER A 2 22.75 11.89 -3.97
N GLY A 3 23.59 12.92 -3.85
CA GLY A 3 23.13 14.31 -3.96
C GLY A 3 22.42 14.63 -5.28
N ALA A 4 22.80 13.95 -6.38
CA ALA A 4 22.13 14.07 -7.67
C ALA A 4 20.69 13.51 -7.64
N ALA A 5 20.48 12.36 -6.99
CA ALA A 5 19.14 11.78 -6.84
C ALA A 5 18.23 12.67 -5.98
N VAL A 6 18.76 13.25 -4.90
CA VAL A 6 18.02 14.21 -4.04
C VAL A 6 17.62 15.45 -4.83
N SER A 7 18.52 16.00 -5.65
CA SER A 7 18.21 17.14 -6.50
C SER A 7 17.12 16.81 -7.54
N ALA A 8 17.24 15.65 -8.20
CA ALA A 8 16.28 15.22 -9.22
C ALA A 8 14.87 14.99 -8.66
N ALA A 9 14.76 14.39 -7.47
CA ALA A 9 13.48 14.17 -6.81
C ALA A 9 12.76 15.49 -6.49
N ARG A 10 13.50 16.55 -6.15
CA ARG A 10 12.94 17.86 -5.75
C ARG A 10 12.67 18.79 -6.92
N GLU A 11 13.45 18.68 -7.98
CA GLU A 11 13.39 19.60 -9.10
C GLU A 11 11.99 19.61 -9.73
N ASP A 12 11.34 20.78 -9.65
CA ASP A 12 10.02 21.07 -10.20
C ASP A 12 8.94 20.01 -9.86
N PHE A 13 9.04 19.44 -8.64
CA PHE A 13 8.24 18.28 -8.23
C PHE A 13 6.74 18.49 -8.49
N ALA A 14 6.17 19.62 -8.06
CA ALA A 14 4.74 19.91 -8.21
C ALA A 14 4.27 19.92 -9.68
N HIS A 15 5.08 20.46 -10.60
CA HIS A 15 4.77 20.43 -12.03
C HIS A 15 4.90 19.01 -12.60
N ARG A 16 5.97 18.30 -12.20
CA ARG A 16 6.29 16.95 -12.67
C ARG A 16 5.22 15.93 -12.26
N ILE A 17 4.88 15.85 -10.98
CA ILE A 17 3.85 14.93 -10.47
C ILE A 17 2.47 15.25 -11.06
N GLY A 18 2.11 16.54 -11.15
CA GLY A 18 0.87 16.96 -11.81
C GLY A 18 0.83 16.60 -13.31
N GLY A 19 1.97 16.70 -14.00
CA GLY A 19 2.13 16.28 -15.39
C GLY A 19 1.99 14.77 -15.57
N GLN A 20 2.64 13.99 -14.70
CA GLN A 20 2.60 12.52 -14.69
C GLN A 20 1.18 12.00 -14.46
N VAL A 21 0.50 12.48 -13.41
CA VAL A 21 -0.88 12.10 -13.10
C VAL A 21 -1.81 12.38 -14.29
N ARG A 22 -1.74 13.59 -14.87
CA ARG A 22 -2.53 13.94 -16.07
C ARG A 22 -2.16 13.11 -17.29
N SER A 23 -0.90 12.71 -17.45
CA SER A 23 -0.46 11.90 -18.58
C SER A 23 -0.97 10.47 -18.46
N MET A 24 -0.86 9.86 -17.28
CA MET A 24 -1.35 8.51 -17.00
C MET A 24 -2.87 8.43 -17.13
N SER A 25 -3.61 9.47 -16.70
CA SER A 25 -5.07 9.50 -16.78
C SER A 25 -5.61 9.67 -18.21
N LYS A 26 -4.79 10.08 -19.20
CA LYS A 26 -5.25 10.23 -20.60
C LYS A 26 -5.64 8.90 -21.24
N GLY A 27 -5.07 7.79 -20.77
CA GLY A 27 -5.41 6.43 -21.22
C GLY A 27 -6.75 5.93 -20.70
N GLY A 28 -7.45 6.72 -19.89
CA GLY A 28 -8.66 6.30 -19.19
C GLY A 28 -8.34 5.89 -17.75
N ARG A 29 -8.64 4.63 -17.41
CA ARG A 29 -8.46 4.09 -16.06
C ARG A 29 -6.96 3.99 -15.72
N MET A 30 -6.61 4.29 -14.47
CA MET A 30 -5.27 4.07 -13.96
C MET A 30 -5.20 2.69 -13.29
N SER A 31 -4.29 1.84 -13.75
CA SER A 31 -4.05 0.51 -13.21
C SER A 31 -3.37 0.55 -11.84
N THR A 32 -3.24 -0.61 -11.20
CA THR A 32 -2.44 -0.80 -9.98
C THR A 32 -1.02 -0.23 -10.15
N TYR A 33 -0.37 -0.54 -11.27
CA TYR A 33 0.96 -0.03 -11.61
C TYR A 33 1.02 1.50 -11.69
N ALA A 34 0.03 2.14 -12.31
CA ALA A 34 0.01 3.59 -12.44
C ALA A 34 -0.09 4.28 -11.07
N TRP A 35 -0.91 3.74 -10.17
CA TRP A 35 -1.03 4.24 -8.80
C TRP A 35 0.24 4.00 -7.97
N GLN A 36 0.87 2.84 -8.10
CA GLN A 36 2.16 2.55 -7.46
C GLN A 36 3.24 3.51 -7.92
N ALA A 37 3.38 3.73 -9.24
CA ALA A 37 4.36 4.66 -9.78
C ALA A 37 4.16 6.11 -9.30
N ILE A 38 2.93 6.50 -8.96
CA ILE A 38 2.64 7.81 -8.34
C ILE A 38 3.01 7.82 -6.86
N ALA A 39 2.70 6.74 -6.13
CA ALA A 39 3.11 6.61 -4.73
C ALA A 39 4.63 6.68 -4.60
N ASP A 40 5.36 5.94 -5.43
CA ASP A 40 6.82 5.93 -5.47
C ASP A 40 7.40 7.33 -5.73
N GLU A 41 6.80 8.08 -6.65
CA GLU A 41 7.22 9.44 -6.95
C GLU A 41 7.03 10.40 -5.76
N PHE A 42 5.92 10.28 -5.01
CA PHE A 42 5.76 11.01 -3.75
C PHE A 42 6.77 10.55 -2.69
N LEU A 43 7.11 9.26 -2.62
CA LEU A 43 8.07 8.73 -1.66
C LEU A 43 9.51 9.16 -1.97
N ASP A 44 9.91 9.22 -3.24
CA ASP A 44 11.20 9.76 -3.67
C ASP A 44 11.33 11.23 -3.25
N TYR A 45 10.26 12.02 -3.44
CA TYR A 45 10.23 13.40 -2.97
C TYR A 45 10.28 13.52 -1.45
N LEU A 46 9.49 12.69 -0.73
CA LEU A 46 9.51 12.66 0.74
C LEU A 46 10.89 12.27 1.26
N GLY A 47 11.53 11.28 0.64
CA GLY A 47 12.90 10.88 0.92
C GLY A 47 13.88 12.03 0.71
N ALA A 48 13.71 12.82 -0.34
CA ALA A 48 14.55 13.99 -0.59
C ALA A 48 14.34 15.10 0.46
N LEU A 49 13.10 15.32 0.92
CA LEU A 49 12.82 16.24 2.04
C LEU A 49 13.50 15.77 3.34
N SER A 50 13.54 14.46 3.59
CA SER A 50 14.15 13.89 4.80
C SER A 50 15.66 14.15 4.90
N VAL A 51 16.35 14.40 3.78
CA VAL A 51 17.79 14.69 3.77
C VAL A 51 18.09 16.04 4.42
N GLU A 52 17.21 17.03 4.23
CA GLU A 52 17.34 18.35 4.84
C GLU A 52 16.65 18.42 6.20
N THR A 53 15.50 17.76 6.33
CA THR A 53 14.64 17.80 7.52
C THR A 53 14.25 16.37 7.92
N PRO A 54 15.13 15.66 8.67
CA PRO A 54 14.95 14.24 8.97
C PRO A 54 13.70 13.92 9.81
N ASP A 55 13.19 14.87 10.57
CA ASP A 55 11.96 14.69 11.36
C ASP A 55 10.67 14.77 10.51
N LEU A 56 10.77 15.24 9.26
CA LEU A 56 9.66 15.38 8.31
C LEU A 56 8.45 16.13 8.90
N ASP A 57 8.67 17.04 9.86
CA ASP A 57 7.59 17.75 10.55
C ASP A 57 7.08 18.99 9.79
N THR A 58 7.33 19.06 8.49
CA THR A 58 6.84 20.15 7.65
C THR A 58 5.42 19.86 7.14
N ALA A 59 4.65 20.92 6.92
CA ALA A 59 3.32 20.79 6.30
C ALA A 59 3.40 20.11 4.92
N GLU A 60 4.46 20.39 4.17
CA GLU A 60 4.72 19.77 2.87
C GLU A 60 4.98 18.27 2.99
N ALA A 61 5.90 17.83 3.86
CA ALA A 61 6.17 16.42 4.06
C ALA A 61 4.92 15.64 4.50
N ARG A 62 4.09 16.26 5.36
CA ARG A 62 2.80 15.69 5.78
C ARG A 62 1.80 15.56 4.62
N ALA A 63 1.76 16.53 3.70
CA ALA A 63 0.89 16.50 2.52
C ALA A 63 1.37 15.46 1.49
N VAL A 64 2.68 15.39 1.26
CA VAL A 64 3.33 14.41 0.37
C VAL A 64 3.08 12.99 0.88
N LEU A 65 3.30 12.73 2.18
CA LEU A 65 3.03 11.41 2.77
C LEU A 65 1.55 11.03 2.70
N LYS A 66 0.64 12.00 2.85
CA LYS A 66 -0.79 11.75 2.68
C LYS A 66 -1.08 11.22 1.28
N ASP A 67 -0.62 11.91 0.24
CA ASP A 67 -0.89 11.52 -1.14
C ASP A 67 -0.13 10.26 -1.57
N ALA A 68 1.09 10.02 -1.05
CA ALA A 68 1.77 8.74 -1.21
C ALA A 68 0.92 7.58 -0.66
N SER A 69 0.36 7.75 0.54
CA SER A 69 -0.51 6.76 1.17
C SER A 69 -1.81 6.54 0.38
N GLU A 70 -2.47 7.61 -0.09
CA GLU A 70 -3.73 7.49 -0.83
C GLU A 70 -3.49 6.89 -2.23
N ALA A 71 -2.37 7.18 -2.89
CA ALA A 71 -1.98 6.54 -4.14
C ALA A 71 -1.70 5.03 -3.94
N ALA A 72 -0.91 4.66 -2.94
CA ALA A 72 -0.59 3.25 -2.65
C ALA A 72 -1.85 2.46 -2.24
N ALA A 73 -2.70 3.04 -1.39
CA ALA A 73 -4.00 2.46 -1.05
C ALA A 73 -4.95 2.39 -2.26
N GLY A 74 -4.84 3.34 -3.19
CA GLY A 74 -5.55 3.33 -4.47
C GLY A 74 -5.17 2.15 -5.36
N ALA A 75 -3.89 1.79 -5.40
CA ALA A 75 -3.42 0.57 -6.07
C ALA A 75 -4.03 -0.69 -5.44
N VAL A 76 -4.01 -0.78 -4.11
CA VAL A 76 -4.64 -1.90 -3.36
C VAL A 76 -6.15 -1.95 -3.60
N ALA A 77 -6.83 -0.80 -3.59
CA ALA A 77 -8.26 -0.71 -3.87
C ALA A 77 -8.59 -1.13 -5.31
N TYR A 78 -7.74 -0.78 -6.29
CA TYR A 78 -7.91 -1.23 -7.67
C TYR A 78 -7.81 -2.76 -7.76
N ALA A 79 -6.77 -3.35 -7.17
CA ALA A 79 -6.62 -4.80 -7.10
C ALA A 79 -7.75 -5.48 -6.33
N ALA A 80 -8.27 -4.88 -5.27
CA ALA A 80 -9.33 -5.46 -4.43
C ALA A 80 -10.71 -5.40 -5.10
N TYR A 81 -11.06 -4.25 -5.67
CA TYR A 81 -12.44 -3.92 -6.02
C TYR A 81 -12.72 -3.99 -7.50
N HIS A 82 -11.77 -3.67 -8.38
CA HIS A 82 -12.01 -3.73 -9.82
C HIS A 82 -12.01 -5.19 -10.31
N PRO A 83 -12.94 -5.61 -11.19
CA PRO A 83 -14.05 -4.86 -11.81
C PRO A 83 -15.39 -4.88 -11.06
N HIS A 84 -15.45 -5.43 -9.85
CA HIS A 84 -16.68 -5.83 -9.18
C HIS A 84 -17.38 -4.73 -8.37
N CYS A 85 -16.60 -3.83 -7.76
CA CYS A 85 -17.08 -2.77 -6.86
C CYS A 85 -16.56 -1.41 -7.32
N GLY A 86 -17.34 -0.37 -7.06
CA GLY A 86 -16.91 1.01 -7.31
C GLY A 86 -16.08 1.57 -6.16
N PHE A 87 -15.10 2.41 -6.46
CA PHE A 87 -14.26 3.10 -5.47
C PHE A 87 -13.70 4.40 -6.05
N GLN A 88 -13.10 5.23 -5.20
CA GLN A 88 -12.50 6.51 -5.60
C GLN A 88 -11.13 6.67 -4.95
N VAL A 89 -10.20 7.26 -5.70
CA VAL A 89 -8.89 7.69 -5.22
C VAL A 89 -8.79 9.20 -5.38
N PHE A 90 -8.28 9.91 -4.37
CA PHE A 90 -8.10 11.36 -4.41
C PHE A 90 -6.73 11.76 -3.85
N LEU A 91 -6.05 12.65 -4.58
CA LEU A 91 -4.73 13.20 -4.27
C LEU A 91 -4.88 14.72 -4.08
N ASP A 92 -4.70 15.20 -2.85
CA ASP A 92 -4.90 16.61 -2.51
C ASP A 92 -3.78 17.49 -3.10
N TYR A 93 -2.54 17.00 -3.09
CA TYR A 93 -1.33 17.73 -3.47
C TYR A 93 -1.42 18.25 -4.91
N VAL A 94 -2.01 17.44 -5.80
CA VAL A 94 -2.25 17.78 -7.22
C VAL A 94 -3.70 18.11 -7.53
N ASN A 95 -4.59 18.10 -6.52
CA ASN A 95 -6.03 18.26 -6.67
C ASN A 95 -6.61 17.37 -7.78
N PHE A 96 -6.33 16.06 -7.68
CA PHE A 96 -6.73 15.06 -8.67
C PHE A 96 -7.56 13.96 -8.04
N GLY A 97 -8.65 13.57 -8.70
CA GLY A 97 -9.48 12.45 -8.29
C GLY A 97 -9.82 11.55 -9.46
N MET A 98 -9.92 10.26 -9.19
CA MET A 98 -10.42 9.28 -10.15
C MET A 98 -11.40 8.32 -9.48
N SER A 99 -12.56 8.16 -10.10
CA SER A 99 -13.59 7.22 -9.68
C SER A 99 -13.62 6.03 -10.63
N TYR A 100 -13.86 4.86 -10.06
CA TYR A 100 -13.97 3.61 -10.77
C TYR A 100 -15.38 3.09 -10.59
N ASP A 101 -16.09 2.90 -11.69
CA ASP A 101 -17.37 2.23 -11.70
C ASP A 101 -17.19 0.72 -11.90
N ARG A 102 -18.17 -0.06 -11.45
CA ARG A 102 -18.26 -1.50 -11.75
C ARG A 102 -18.30 -1.71 -13.27
N GLY A 103 -17.51 -2.65 -13.79
CA GLY A 103 -17.56 -3.00 -15.21
C GLY A 103 -16.46 -3.97 -15.65
N GLU A 104 -16.84 -4.97 -16.44
CA GLU A 104 -16.06 -6.20 -16.73
C GLU A 104 -14.97 -6.04 -17.81
N ASP A 105 -14.75 -4.83 -18.32
CA ASP A 105 -13.90 -4.60 -19.51
C ASP A 105 -12.39 -4.50 -19.21
N ALA A 106 -11.91 -4.95 -18.05
CA ALA A 106 -10.48 -4.97 -17.75
C ALA A 106 -10.06 -6.28 -17.07
N PRO A 107 -8.81 -6.72 -17.29
CA PRO A 107 -8.28 -7.90 -16.62
C PRO A 107 -8.27 -7.71 -15.11
N GLU A 108 -8.43 -8.81 -14.39
CA GLU A 108 -8.27 -8.80 -12.95
C GLU A 108 -6.82 -8.45 -12.59
N GLU A 109 -6.64 -7.44 -11.74
CA GLU A 109 -5.34 -7.03 -11.24
C GLU A 109 -5.09 -7.55 -9.82
N SER A 110 -3.80 -7.60 -9.46
CA SER A 110 -3.33 -8.01 -8.15
C SER A 110 -2.14 -7.12 -7.75
N VAL A 111 -1.91 -7.02 -6.44
CA VAL A 111 -0.70 -6.45 -5.85
C VAL A 111 0.18 -7.59 -5.34
N THR A 112 1.49 -7.39 -5.34
CA THR A 112 2.39 -8.30 -4.63
C THR A 112 2.24 -8.12 -3.12
N ALA A 113 2.65 -9.13 -2.35
CA ALA A 113 2.64 -9.03 -0.88
C ALA A 113 3.57 -7.91 -0.35
N GLY A 114 4.62 -7.55 -1.11
CA GLY A 114 5.50 -6.41 -0.80
C GLY A 114 4.78 -5.08 -0.99
N GLU A 115 4.21 -4.85 -2.18
CA GLU A 115 3.43 -3.64 -2.49
C GLU A 115 2.25 -3.45 -1.53
N TRP A 116 1.59 -4.55 -1.17
CA TRP A 116 0.52 -4.56 -0.17
C TRP A 116 1.03 -4.13 1.22
N THR A 117 2.20 -4.63 1.63
CA THR A 117 2.82 -4.30 2.93
C THR A 117 3.23 -2.84 2.98
N ASP A 118 3.85 -2.33 1.92
CA ASP A 118 4.26 -0.93 1.83
C ASP A 118 3.04 0.01 1.90
N ALA A 119 1.99 -0.30 1.14
CA ALA A 119 0.74 0.44 1.19
C ALA A 119 0.10 0.44 2.59
N LEU A 120 0.09 -0.72 3.29
CA LEU A 120 -0.46 -0.81 4.63
C LEU A 120 0.36 0.01 5.63
N CYS A 121 1.70 -0.05 5.55
CA CYS A 121 2.58 0.75 6.38
C CYS A 121 2.32 2.26 6.21
N LEU A 122 2.16 2.73 4.97
CA LEU A 122 1.80 4.13 4.69
C LEU A 122 0.44 4.49 5.28
N ALA A 123 -0.56 3.61 5.12
CA ALA A 123 -1.89 3.81 5.68
C ALA A 123 -1.85 3.87 7.22
N VAL A 124 -1.02 3.05 7.89
CA VAL A 124 -0.80 3.11 9.34
C VAL A 124 -0.17 4.45 9.75
N LEU A 125 0.88 4.89 9.05
CA LEU A 125 1.54 6.18 9.32
C LEU A 125 0.58 7.37 9.19
N ARG A 126 -0.50 7.22 8.42
CA ARG A 126 -1.54 8.22 8.24
C ARG A 126 -2.79 8.02 9.09
N ASP A 127 -2.84 7.00 9.93
CA ASP A 127 -4.04 6.60 10.68
C ASP A 127 -5.26 6.34 9.76
N ARG A 128 -5.00 5.69 8.62
CA ARG A 128 -5.98 5.35 7.57
C ARG A 128 -6.09 3.85 7.31
N ALA A 129 -5.36 3.02 8.04
CA ALA A 129 -5.38 1.57 7.85
C ALA A 129 -6.80 0.99 7.98
N SER A 130 -7.55 1.35 9.02
CA SER A 130 -8.94 0.90 9.19
C SER A 130 -9.88 1.42 8.09
N TRP A 131 -9.64 2.63 7.57
CA TRP A 131 -10.44 3.19 6.48
C TRP A 131 -10.31 2.37 5.19
N HIS A 132 -9.11 1.88 4.88
CA HIS A 132 -8.84 1.04 3.72
C HIS A 132 -8.86 -0.47 4.04
N GLY A 133 -9.25 -0.86 5.26
CA GLY A 133 -9.04 -2.22 5.77
C GLY A 133 -9.73 -3.31 4.95
N GLU A 134 -10.91 -3.03 4.40
CA GLU A 134 -11.61 -3.96 3.51
C GLU A 134 -10.83 -4.19 2.21
N ALA A 135 -10.31 -3.13 1.58
CA ALA A 135 -9.49 -3.23 0.38
C ALA A 135 -8.24 -4.08 0.65
N PHE A 136 -7.57 -3.85 1.79
CA PHE A 136 -6.41 -4.64 2.19
C PHE A 136 -6.76 -6.12 2.37
N ARG A 137 -7.90 -6.45 3.02
CA ARG A 137 -8.36 -7.82 3.17
C ARG A 137 -8.58 -8.51 1.82
N PHE A 138 -9.38 -7.90 0.94
CA PHE A 138 -9.70 -8.51 -0.35
C PHE A 138 -8.50 -8.60 -1.30
N ALA A 139 -7.62 -7.61 -1.31
CA ALA A 139 -6.40 -7.69 -2.11
C ALA A 139 -5.47 -8.82 -1.63
N ARG A 140 -5.41 -9.06 -0.30
CA ARG A 140 -4.60 -10.12 0.29
C ARG A 140 -5.05 -11.52 -0.13
N ASP A 141 -6.36 -11.75 -0.23
CA ASP A 141 -6.92 -13.05 -0.62
C ASP A 141 -6.38 -13.55 -1.97
N LYS A 142 -5.91 -12.64 -2.82
CA LYS A 142 -5.34 -12.97 -4.14
C LYS A 142 -3.91 -13.53 -4.09
N PHE A 143 -3.14 -13.24 -3.04
CA PHE A 143 -1.73 -13.64 -2.93
C PHE A 143 -1.40 -14.51 -1.71
N VAL A 144 -2.30 -14.62 -0.73
CA VAL A 144 -2.02 -15.28 0.56
C VAL A 144 -1.58 -16.74 0.39
N GLU A 145 -2.26 -17.52 -0.45
CA GLU A 145 -1.93 -18.93 -0.64
C GLU A 145 -0.58 -19.11 -1.34
N GLN A 146 -0.26 -18.27 -2.34
CA GLN A 146 1.01 -18.34 -3.07
C GLN A 146 2.20 -17.93 -2.21
N THR A 147 1.99 -17.03 -1.24
CA THR A 147 3.04 -16.46 -0.38
C THR A 147 3.12 -17.12 1.00
N ARG A 148 2.28 -18.13 1.27
CA ARG A 148 2.25 -18.84 2.54
C ARG A 148 3.61 -19.44 2.91
N GLY A 149 4.01 -19.23 4.16
CA GLY A 149 5.30 -19.62 4.70
C GLY A 149 6.50 -18.82 4.20
N THR A 150 6.35 -17.90 3.23
CA THR A 150 7.43 -16.97 2.86
C THR A 150 7.52 -15.84 3.88
N PRO A 151 8.71 -15.26 4.13
CA PRO A 151 8.84 -14.13 5.06
C PRO A 151 7.89 -12.97 4.75
N VAL A 152 7.73 -12.63 3.48
CA VAL A 152 6.87 -11.51 3.03
C VAL A 152 5.38 -11.81 3.20
N GLY A 153 4.93 -13.03 2.88
CA GLY A 153 3.52 -13.41 3.06
C GLY A 153 3.12 -13.55 4.53
N GLU A 154 4.04 -14.03 5.36
CA GLU A 154 3.81 -14.17 6.80
C GLU A 154 3.91 -12.83 7.54
N LEU A 155 4.74 -11.89 7.06
CA LEU A 155 4.71 -10.49 7.52
C LEU A 155 3.34 -9.86 7.25
N ALA A 156 2.80 -10.00 6.04
CA ALA A 156 1.47 -9.51 5.71
C ALA A 156 0.38 -10.13 6.61
N THR A 157 0.50 -11.42 6.93
CA THR A 157 -0.41 -12.11 7.86
C THR A 157 -0.33 -11.57 9.28
N GLY A 158 0.88 -11.32 9.80
CA GLY A 158 1.04 -10.68 11.11
C GLY A 158 0.45 -9.26 11.14
N LEU A 159 0.66 -8.48 10.07
CA LEU A 159 0.14 -7.13 9.95
C LEU A 159 -1.40 -7.09 9.89
N MET A 160 -2.05 -8.04 9.18
CA MET A 160 -3.52 -8.17 9.23
C MET A 160 -4.05 -8.30 10.65
N ALA A 161 -3.41 -9.15 11.47
CA ALA A 161 -3.84 -9.40 12.84
C ALA A 161 -3.64 -8.19 13.76
N VAL A 162 -2.49 -7.51 13.66
CA VAL A 162 -2.15 -6.42 14.59
C VAL A 162 -2.68 -5.05 14.17
N VAL A 163 -2.83 -4.80 12.87
CA VAL A 163 -3.27 -3.51 12.31
C VAL A 163 -4.76 -3.50 12.00
N LEU A 164 -5.28 -4.59 11.43
CA LEU A 164 -6.64 -4.66 10.90
C LEU A 164 -7.55 -5.59 11.69
N ASP A 165 -7.07 -6.08 12.84
CA ASP A 165 -7.82 -6.95 13.75
C ASP A 165 -8.34 -8.23 13.09
N ASP A 166 -7.61 -8.69 12.08
CA ASP A 166 -7.96 -9.85 11.27
C ASP A 166 -6.97 -10.98 11.50
N THR A 167 -7.34 -11.88 12.41
CA THR A 167 -6.60 -13.10 12.73
C THR A 167 -6.96 -14.28 11.82
N GLY A 168 -7.92 -14.10 10.90
CA GLY A 168 -8.54 -15.19 10.14
C GLY A 168 -9.57 -16.02 10.92
N ASP A 169 -9.85 -15.69 12.18
CA ASP A 169 -10.95 -16.28 12.97
C ASP A 169 -12.00 -15.21 13.30
N GLU A 170 -13.12 -15.25 12.59
CA GLU A 170 -14.23 -14.30 12.78
C GLU A 170 -14.99 -14.47 14.11
N LYS A 171 -14.78 -15.59 14.83
CA LYS A 171 -15.54 -15.87 16.06
C LYS A 171 -15.13 -15.00 17.24
N ASP A 172 -13.88 -14.53 17.24
CA ASP A 172 -13.29 -13.73 18.30
C ASP A 172 -13.09 -12.28 17.83
N TYR A 173 -14.14 -11.62 17.32
CA TYR A 173 -14.03 -10.22 16.86
C TYR A 173 -14.60 -9.21 17.89
N PRO A 174 -13.83 -8.16 18.28
CA PRO A 174 -12.42 -7.94 17.96
C PRO A 174 -11.50 -8.92 18.72
N PRO A 175 -10.36 -9.32 18.13
CA PRO A 175 -9.48 -10.32 18.72
C PRO A 175 -8.77 -9.77 19.95
N SER A 176 -8.62 -10.63 20.96
CA SER A 176 -7.81 -10.32 22.13
C SER A 176 -6.34 -10.12 21.75
N ALA A 177 -5.58 -9.40 22.59
CA ALA A 177 -4.13 -9.25 22.39
C ALA A 177 -3.41 -10.62 22.31
N ALA A 178 -3.86 -11.61 23.08
CA ALA A 178 -3.33 -12.96 23.03
C ALA A 178 -3.62 -13.66 21.68
N ALA A 179 -4.82 -13.46 21.12
CA ALA A 179 -5.17 -14.01 19.81
C ALA A 179 -4.34 -13.36 18.69
N LYS A 180 -4.12 -12.04 18.73
CA LYS A 180 -3.23 -11.34 17.79
C LYS A 180 -1.80 -11.85 17.87
N LEU A 181 -1.26 -12.02 19.09
CA LEU A 181 0.08 -12.58 19.29
C LEU A 181 0.18 -14.02 18.76
N ALA A 182 -0.81 -14.86 19.05
CA ALA A 182 -0.83 -16.24 18.56
C ALA A 182 -0.83 -16.31 17.02
N ALA A 183 -1.51 -15.38 16.34
CA ALA A 183 -1.47 -15.30 14.88
C ALA A 183 -0.07 -14.94 14.35
N VAL A 184 0.63 -14.00 15.01
CA VAL A 184 2.01 -13.63 14.67
C VAL A 184 2.98 -14.79 14.92
N ASP A 185 2.87 -15.46 16.08
CA ASP A 185 3.71 -16.61 16.42
C ASP A 185 3.53 -17.75 15.41
N ALA A 186 2.28 -18.05 15.04
CA ALA A 186 1.97 -19.06 14.04
C ALA A 186 2.55 -18.69 12.64
N ALA A 187 2.59 -17.41 12.30
CA ALA A 187 3.19 -16.92 11.06
C ALA A 187 4.71 -17.11 11.07
N LEU A 188 5.37 -16.75 12.18
CA LEU A 188 6.81 -16.96 12.36
C LEU A 188 7.19 -18.44 12.32
N ASP A 189 6.39 -19.32 12.92
CA ASP A 189 6.64 -20.76 12.91
C ASP A 189 6.52 -21.34 11.49
N ARG A 190 5.62 -20.83 10.65
CA ARG A 190 5.55 -21.21 9.23
C ARG A 190 6.80 -20.80 8.45
N VAL A 191 7.35 -19.61 8.72
CA VAL A 191 8.63 -19.18 8.12
C VAL A 191 9.77 -20.11 8.52
N ARG A 192 9.87 -20.43 9.82
CA ARG A 192 10.90 -21.35 10.33
C ARG A 192 10.78 -22.75 9.73
N ALA A 193 9.57 -23.29 9.69
CA ALA A 193 9.33 -24.61 9.12
C ALA A 193 9.69 -24.68 7.63
N ARG A 194 9.45 -23.59 6.87
CA ARG A 194 9.87 -23.49 5.47
C ARG A 194 11.39 -23.43 5.34
N ALA A 195 12.06 -22.60 6.14
CA ALA A 195 13.51 -22.47 6.17
C ALA A 195 14.21 -23.82 6.41
N GLU A 196 13.69 -24.62 7.36
CA GLU A 196 14.18 -25.97 7.63
C GLU A 196 14.01 -26.93 6.44
N GLN A 197 12.96 -26.74 5.62
CA GLN A 197 12.67 -27.58 4.45
C GLN A 197 13.48 -27.17 3.21
N THR A 198 13.72 -25.87 3.02
CA THR A 198 14.38 -25.33 1.82
C THR A 198 15.88 -25.07 2.02
N GLY A 199 16.36 -24.99 3.26
CA GLY A 199 17.74 -24.64 3.58
C GLY A 199 18.08 -23.16 3.39
N GLU A 200 17.06 -22.31 3.24
CA GLU A 200 17.13 -20.83 3.23
C GLU A 200 16.86 -20.28 4.63
#